data_AF-K4HAS7-F1
#
_entry.id   AF-K4HAS7-F1
#
_cell.length_a   1.000
_cell.length_b   1.000
_cell.length_c   1.000
_cell.angle_alpha   90.00
_cell.angle_beta   90.00
_cell.angle_gamma   90.00
#
_symmetry.space_group_name_H-M   'P 1'
#
loop_
_entity.id
_entity.type
_entity.pdbx_description
1 polymer ?
#
loop_
_entity_poly.entity_id
_entity_poly.type
_entity_poly.pdbx_seq_one_letter_code
_entity_poly.pdbx_strand_id
1 'polypeptide(L)'
;QPHQAGLSKVQAAEHTLRNINPDVQFEVHNYNITTVDNFQHFMDRISYGGLEEGKPVDLVLSCVDNFEARMAINTACNELGQTWMESGVSENAVSGHIQLIIPGVSACFACAPPLVVAANIDEKTLKREGVCAASLPTTMGVVAGILVQNVLKFLLNFGT
;
A
#
# COMPACT_ATOMS: atom_id res chain seq x y z
N GLN A 1 3.55 -14.50 -13.93
CA GLN A 1 3.61 -15.68 -14.82
C GLN A 1 4.20 -16.87 -14.07
N PRO A 2 3.85 -18.13 -14.40
CA PRO A 2 4.30 -19.29 -13.63
C PRO A 2 5.82 -19.41 -13.45
N HIS A 3 6.60 -18.97 -14.44
CA HIS A 3 8.07 -19.00 -14.40
C HIS A 3 8.70 -18.01 -13.40
N GLN A 4 7.93 -17.06 -12.84
CA GLN A 4 8.43 -16.08 -11.87
C GLN A 4 8.36 -16.61 -10.43
N ALA A 5 7.81 -17.81 -10.22
CA ALA A 5 7.77 -18.44 -8.91
C ALA A 5 9.20 -18.61 -8.35
N GLY A 6 9.41 -18.20 -7.10
CA GLY A 6 10.72 -18.23 -6.43
C GLY A 6 11.48 -16.90 -6.45
N LEU A 7 11.11 -15.96 -7.32
CA LEU A 7 11.61 -14.58 -7.24
C LEU A 7 10.90 -13.81 -6.12
N SER A 8 11.57 -12.79 -5.57
CA SER A 8 10.83 -11.83 -4.74
C SER A 8 9.80 -11.11 -5.60
N LYS A 9 8.64 -10.79 -4.99
CA LYS A 9 7.53 -10.13 -5.70
C LYS A 9 7.98 -8.83 -6.35
N VAL A 10 8.78 -8.04 -5.64
CA VAL A 10 9.23 -6.72 -6.12
C VAL A 10 10.21 -6.81 -7.28
N GLN A 11 11.13 -7.79 -7.29
CA GLN A 11 12.05 -8.00 -8.41
C GLN A 11 11.33 -8.53 -9.66
N ALA A 12 10.39 -9.47 -9.47
CA ALA A 12 9.58 -9.97 -10.58
C ALA A 12 8.71 -8.86 -11.21
N ALA A 13 8.14 -7.99 -10.36
CA ALA A 13 7.38 -6.83 -10.80
C ALA A 13 8.26 -5.84 -11.56
N GLU A 14 9.39 -5.43 -11.01
CA GLU A 14 10.33 -4.49 -11.66
C GLU A 14 10.74 -4.98 -13.04
N HIS A 15 11.18 -6.25 -13.17
CA HIS A 15 11.58 -6.82 -14.45
C HIS A 15 10.45 -6.73 -15.48
N THR A 16 9.22 -7.05 -15.06
CA THR A 16 8.05 -7.02 -15.95
C THR A 16 7.70 -5.58 -16.35
N LEU A 17 7.68 -4.66 -15.38
CA LEU A 17 7.25 -3.28 -15.57
C LEU A 17 8.26 -2.47 -16.39
N ARG A 18 9.57 -2.69 -16.20
CA ARG A 18 10.62 -2.08 -17.04
C ARG A 18 10.50 -2.51 -18.51
N ASN A 19 10.09 -3.75 -18.78
CA ASN A 19 9.84 -4.20 -20.15
C ASN A 19 8.58 -3.58 -20.77
N ILE A 20 7.58 -3.22 -19.93
CA ILE A 20 6.34 -2.57 -20.40
C ILE A 20 6.58 -1.10 -20.72
N ASN A 21 7.30 -0.38 -19.86
CA ASN A 21 7.68 1.00 -20.09
C ASN A 21 9.08 1.29 -19.52
N PRO A 22 10.12 1.42 -20.36
CA PRO A 22 11.49 1.66 -19.91
C PRO A 22 11.74 3.08 -19.41
N ASP A 23 10.83 4.02 -19.68
CA ASP A 23 10.97 5.42 -19.23
C ASP A 23 10.64 5.61 -17.74
N VAL A 24 10.00 4.60 -17.11
CA VAL A 24 9.65 4.64 -15.69
C VAL A 24 10.85 4.24 -14.84
N GLN A 25 11.18 5.08 -13.87
CA GLN A 25 12.21 4.77 -12.87
C GLN A 25 11.62 3.87 -11.78
N PHE A 26 12.35 2.83 -11.40
CA PHE A 26 11.97 1.91 -10.34
C PHE A 26 13.07 1.81 -9.30
N GLU A 27 12.65 1.83 -8.05
CA GLU A 27 13.43 1.45 -6.88
C GLU A 27 12.60 0.43 -6.11
N VAL A 28 13.20 -0.72 -5.78
CA VAL A 28 12.48 -1.83 -5.15
C VAL A 28 13.15 -2.31 -3.88
N HIS A 29 12.30 -2.67 -2.92
CA HIS A 29 12.69 -3.05 -1.57
C HIS A 29 12.01 -4.34 -1.17
N ASN A 30 12.79 -5.39 -0.92
CA ASN A 30 12.27 -6.69 -0.49
C ASN A 30 12.50 -6.92 1.01
N TYR A 31 11.75 -6.19 1.83
CA TYR A 31 11.79 -6.32 3.29
C TYR A 31 10.42 -6.08 3.92
N ASN A 32 10.28 -6.42 5.21
CA ASN A 32 9.09 -6.12 5.98
C ASN A 32 9.19 -4.72 6.60
N ILE A 33 8.30 -3.81 6.22
CA ILE A 33 8.28 -2.42 6.72
C ILE A 33 7.95 -2.30 8.21
N THR A 34 7.36 -3.33 8.84
CA THR A 34 6.91 -3.25 10.25
C THR A 34 8.02 -3.54 11.25
N THR A 35 9.16 -4.07 10.81
CA THR A 35 10.29 -4.34 11.70
C THR A 35 11.07 -3.06 11.98
N VAL A 36 11.50 -2.87 13.23
CA VAL A 36 12.25 -1.68 13.68
C VAL A 36 13.40 -1.32 12.74
N ASP A 37 14.22 -2.30 12.35
CA ASP A 37 15.40 -2.09 11.50
C ASP A 37 15.04 -1.52 10.11
N ASN A 38 13.88 -1.89 9.57
CA ASN A 38 13.45 -1.48 8.23
C ASN A 38 12.52 -0.26 8.24
N PHE A 39 11.84 0.01 9.36
CA PHE A 39 10.86 1.10 9.44
C PHE A 39 11.51 2.46 9.20
N GLN A 40 12.71 2.68 9.76
CA GLN A 40 13.46 3.91 9.51
C GLN A 40 13.82 4.06 8.03
N HIS A 41 14.35 3.00 7.42
CA HIS A 41 14.68 3.02 5.99
C HIS A 41 13.45 3.26 5.11
N PHE A 42 12.29 2.70 5.48
CA PHE A 42 11.02 2.97 4.80
C PHE A 42 10.63 4.45 4.86
N MET A 43 10.72 5.08 6.03
CA MET A 43 10.46 6.53 6.18
C MET A 43 11.46 7.38 5.40
N ASP A 44 12.73 7.00 5.38
CA ASP A 44 13.77 7.69 4.62
C ASP A 44 13.45 7.65 3.11
N ARG A 45 13.04 6.50 2.57
CA ARG A 45 12.66 6.42 1.15
C ARG A 45 11.36 7.15 0.83
N ILE A 46 10.41 7.26 1.75
CA ILE A 46 9.27 8.17 1.57
C ILE A 46 9.73 9.62 1.49
N SER A 47 10.66 10.02 2.35
CA SER A 47 11.08 11.43 2.50
C SER A 47 12.06 11.89 1.43
N TYR A 48 12.83 10.97 0.86
CA TYR A 48 13.97 11.28 0.00
C TYR A 48 14.00 10.50 -1.32
N GLY A 49 13.11 9.53 -1.53
CA GLY A 49 13.05 8.67 -2.72
C GLY A 49 12.09 9.14 -3.80
N GLY A 50 11.78 10.44 -3.85
CA GLY A 50 11.01 11.04 -4.94
C GLY A 50 11.76 11.02 -6.28
N LEU A 51 11.15 11.57 -7.33
CA LEU A 51 11.76 11.61 -8.66
C LEU A 51 13.12 12.34 -8.68
N GLU A 52 13.26 13.38 -7.86
CA GLU A 52 14.52 14.01 -7.54
C GLU A 52 15.00 13.49 -6.18
N GLU A 53 16.19 12.89 -6.12
CA GLU A 53 16.74 12.36 -4.87
C GLU A 53 16.83 13.46 -3.80
N GLY A 54 16.39 13.15 -2.58
CA GLY A 54 16.26 14.11 -1.48
C GLY A 54 14.90 14.83 -1.44
N LYS A 55 14.00 14.59 -2.39
CA LYS A 55 12.59 15.03 -2.33
C LYS A 55 11.69 13.89 -1.87
N PRO A 56 10.56 14.19 -1.21
CA PRO A 56 9.60 13.17 -0.85
C PRO A 56 8.88 12.63 -2.08
N VAL A 57 8.30 11.44 -1.94
CA VAL A 57 7.35 10.90 -2.94
C VAL A 57 6.06 11.72 -2.94
N ASP A 58 5.45 11.91 -4.10
CA ASP A 58 4.19 12.68 -4.20
C ASP A 58 3.02 11.98 -3.50
N LEU A 59 3.04 10.64 -3.49
CA LEU A 59 1.95 9.83 -2.95
C LEU A 59 2.43 8.45 -2.51
N VAL A 60 1.97 7.97 -1.35
CA VAL A 60 2.13 6.58 -0.91
C VAL A 60 0.85 5.79 -1.18
N LEU A 61 0.95 4.57 -1.71
CA LEU A 61 -0.18 3.68 -1.95
C LEU A 61 -0.07 2.43 -1.07
N SER A 62 -1.05 2.24 -0.18
CA SER A 62 -1.15 1.04 0.65
C SER A 62 -2.04 -0.01 -0.03
N CYS A 63 -1.40 -1.09 -0.47
CA CYS A 63 -2.04 -2.25 -1.10
C CYS A 63 -1.72 -3.57 -0.34
N VAL A 64 -1.51 -3.46 0.98
CA VAL A 64 -1.14 -4.57 1.87
C VAL A 64 -2.37 -5.34 2.36
N ASP A 65 -2.16 -6.54 2.90
CA ASP A 65 -3.22 -7.50 3.26
C ASP A 65 -3.41 -7.71 4.77
N ASN A 66 -2.78 -6.86 5.60
CA ASN A 66 -2.85 -6.94 7.06
C ASN A 66 -2.90 -5.54 7.69
N PHE A 67 -3.42 -5.45 8.91
CA PHE A 67 -3.59 -4.20 9.64
C PHE A 67 -2.28 -3.68 10.23
N GLU A 68 -1.34 -4.55 10.59
CA GLU A 68 -0.03 -4.17 11.11
C GLU A 68 0.72 -3.27 10.13
N ALA A 69 0.82 -3.69 8.86
CA ALA A 69 1.46 -2.90 7.80
C ALA A 69 0.68 -1.62 7.47
N ARG A 70 -0.67 -1.66 7.46
CA ARG A 70 -1.48 -0.44 7.31
C ARG A 70 -1.19 0.57 8.41
N MET A 71 -0.98 0.10 9.64
CA MET A 71 -0.68 0.95 10.77
C MET A 71 0.76 1.49 10.74
N ALA A 72 1.73 0.71 10.29
CA ALA A 72 3.08 1.20 10.02
C ALA A 72 3.06 2.35 8.99
N ILE A 73 2.35 2.18 7.87
CA ILE A 73 2.20 3.24 6.85
C ILE A 73 1.50 4.46 7.43
N ASN A 74 0.41 4.27 8.20
CA ASN A 74 -0.32 5.35 8.85
C ASN A 74 0.58 6.16 9.81
N THR A 75 1.37 5.48 10.64
CA THR A 75 2.31 6.14 11.56
C THR A 75 3.35 6.95 10.80
N ALA A 76 4.03 6.35 9.83
CA ALA A 76 5.02 7.03 9.01
C ALA A 76 4.44 8.26 8.29
N CYS A 77 3.26 8.11 7.66
CA CYS A 77 2.67 9.20 6.90
C CYS A 77 2.16 10.33 7.79
N ASN A 78 1.63 10.03 8.99
CA ASN A 78 1.25 11.08 9.95
C ASN A 78 2.47 11.85 10.48
N GLU A 79 3.58 11.16 10.75
CA GLU A 79 4.82 11.80 11.22
C GLU A 79 5.44 12.71 10.15
N LEU A 80 5.42 12.28 8.89
CA LEU A 80 6.01 13.00 7.76
C LEU A 80 5.06 14.04 7.13
N GLY A 81 3.77 14.04 7.50
CA GLY A 81 2.76 14.81 6.77
C GLY A 81 2.55 14.36 5.32
N GLN A 82 2.85 13.08 5.02
CA GLN A 82 2.77 12.50 3.68
C GLN A 82 1.32 12.16 3.31
N THR A 83 0.87 12.63 2.14
CA THR A 83 -0.42 12.21 1.60
C THR A 83 -0.34 10.79 1.04
N TRP A 84 -1.36 9.97 1.32
CA TRP A 84 -1.40 8.58 0.89
C TRP A 84 -2.81 8.09 0.60
N MET A 85 -2.92 7.00 -0.16
CA MET A 85 -4.18 6.31 -0.40
C MET A 85 -4.10 4.87 0.07
N GLU A 86 -5.14 4.42 0.76
CA GLU A 86 -5.29 3.04 1.21
C GLU A 86 -6.30 2.29 0.35
N SER A 87 -6.07 0.99 0.17
CA SER A 87 -6.99 0.10 -0.52
C SER A 87 -7.12 -1.24 0.20
N GLY A 88 -8.34 -1.79 0.15
CA GLY A 88 -8.66 -3.07 0.76
C GLY A 88 -9.62 -3.87 -0.09
N VAL A 89 -9.47 -5.19 -0.04
CA VAL A 89 -10.43 -6.17 -0.55
C VAL A 89 -10.80 -7.07 0.61
N SER A 90 -12.09 -7.36 0.76
CA SER A 90 -12.63 -8.25 1.79
C SER A 90 -12.16 -9.70 1.62
N GLU A 91 -12.12 -10.45 2.73
CA GLU A 91 -11.73 -11.87 2.73
C GLU A 91 -12.63 -12.77 1.87
N ASN A 92 -13.88 -12.35 1.63
CA ASN A 92 -14.83 -13.07 0.76
C ASN A 92 -14.77 -12.59 -0.70
N ALA A 93 -13.86 -11.66 -1.02
CA ALA A 93 -13.58 -11.10 -2.34
C ALA A 93 -14.75 -10.41 -3.06
N VAL A 94 -15.85 -10.08 -2.39
CA VAL A 94 -17.03 -9.45 -3.02
C VAL A 94 -17.21 -7.97 -2.68
N SER A 95 -16.32 -7.42 -1.85
CA SER A 95 -16.25 -5.98 -1.60
C SER A 95 -14.81 -5.50 -1.52
N GLY A 96 -14.63 -4.21 -1.76
CA GLY A 96 -13.38 -3.51 -1.57
C GLY A 96 -13.59 -2.01 -1.55
N HIS A 97 -12.57 -1.27 -1.15
CA HIS A 97 -12.64 0.18 -1.02
C HIS A 97 -11.29 0.83 -1.35
N ILE A 98 -11.33 2.14 -1.56
CA ILE A 98 -10.16 3.01 -1.55
C ILE A 98 -10.43 4.19 -0.62
N GLN A 99 -9.39 4.76 -0.01
CA GLN A 99 -9.51 5.93 0.86
C GLN A 99 -8.32 6.86 0.68
N LEU A 100 -8.58 8.16 0.47
CA LEU A 100 -7.55 9.20 0.46
C LEU A 100 -7.33 9.73 1.88
N ILE A 101 -6.07 9.73 2.31
CA ILE A 101 -5.65 10.14 3.64
C ILE A 101 -4.66 11.29 3.51
N ILE A 102 -5.10 12.47 3.94
CA ILE A 102 -4.28 13.68 4.06
C ILE A 102 -4.16 13.96 5.56
N PRO A 103 -2.99 13.70 6.18
CA PRO A 103 -2.79 13.90 7.60
C PRO A 103 -3.24 15.30 8.07
N GLY A 104 -4.08 15.34 9.10
CA GLY A 104 -4.65 16.58 9.65
C GLY A 104 -5.85 17.17 8.87
N VAL A 105 -6.19 16.63 7.70
CA VAL A 105 -7.34 17.10 6.88
C VAL A 105 -8.43 16.04 6.78
N SER A 106 -8.09 14.80 6.45
CA SER A 106 -9.02 13.67 6.43
C SER A 106 -8.68 12.64 7.52
N ALA A 107 -9.63 11.74 7.80
CA ALA A 107 -9.43 10.71 8.81
C ALA A 107 -8.26 9.80 8.44
N CYS A 108 -7.27 9.68 9.34
CA CYS A 108 -6.22 8.68 9.21
C CYS A 108 -6.74 7.28 9.58
N PHE A 109 -5.97 6.23 9.29
CA PHE A 109 -6.42 4.86 9.55
C PHE A 109 -6.69 4.59 11.05
N ALA A 110 -6.00 5.32 11.92
CA ALA A 110 -6.20 5.26 13.37
C ALA A 110 -7.39 6.10 13.88
N CYS A 111 -7.99 6.96 13.05
CA CYS A 111 -9.17 7.75 13.45
C CYS A 111 -10.44 6.88 13.54
N ALA A 112 -10.56 5.87 12.69
CA ALA A 112 -11.67 4.92 12.68
C ALA A 112 -11.15 3.47 12.57
N PRO A 113 -10.42 2.99 13.59
CA PRO A 113 -9.74 1.70 13.51
C PRO A 113 -10.76 0.55 13.48
N PRO A 114 -10.46 -0.55 12.75
CA PRO A 114 -11.30 -1.74 12.82
C PRO A 114 -11.25 -2.34 14.23
N LEU A 115 -12.30 -3.09 14.60
CA LEU A 115 -12.46 -3.65 15.94
C LEU A 115 -11.23 -4.41 16.43
N VAL A 116 -10.57 -5.18 15.56
CA VAL A 116 -9.37 -5.98 15.88
C VAL A 116 -8.24 -5.09 16.39
N VAL A 117 -8.00 -3.96 15.72
CA VAL A 117 -6.99 -2.97 16.12
C VAL A 117 -7.43 -2.25 17.39
N ALA A 118 -8.70 -1.81 17.45
CA ALA A 118 -9.23 -1.11 18.62
C ALA A 118 -9.22 -1.96 19.90
N ALA A 119 -9.43 -3.27 19.78
CA ALA A 119 -9.43 -4.22 20.88
C ALA A 119 -8.04 -4.79 21.21
N ASN A 120 -6.98 -4.34 20.53
CA ASN A 120 -5.62 -4.87 20.65
C ASN A 120 -5.55 -6.41 20.50
N ILE A 121 -6.37 -6.96 19.59
CA ILE A 121 -6.35 -8.37 19.25
C ILE A 121 -5.29 -8.58 18.17
N ASP A 122 -4.39 -9.54 18.37
CA ASP A 122 -3.43 -9.90 17.34
C ASP A 122 -4.18 -10.50 16.13
N GLU A 123 -4.07 -9.86 14.96
CA GLU A 123 -4.71 -10.31 13.71
C GLU A 123 -4.33 -11.75 13.34
N LYS A 124 -3.13 -12.20 13.76
CA LYS A 124 -2.68 -13.59 13.53
C LYS A 124 -3.60 -14.61 14.21
N THR A 125 -4.30 -14.22 15.28
CA THR A 125 -5.29 -15.08 15.96
C THR A 125 -6.57 -15.28 15.16
N LEU A 126 -6.84 -14.42 14.18
CA LEU A 126 -8.01 -14.50 13.29
C LEU A 126 -7.74 -15.36 12.06
N LYS A 127 -6.48 -15.42 11.62
CA LYS A 127 -6.05 -16.25 10.48
C LYS A 127 -5.98 -17.72 10.91
N ARG A 128 -6.80 -18.57 10.30
CA ARG A 128 -6.75 -20.02 10.48
C ARG A 128 -5.73 -20.63 9.52
N GLU A 129 -4.82 -21.46 10.04
CA GLU A 129 -3.88 -22.20 9.20
C GLU A 129 -4.62 -23.05 8.16
N GLY A 130 -4.13 -23.02 6.92
CA GLY A 130 -4.73 -23.75 5.80
C GLY A 130 -5.95 -23.09 5.14
N VAL A 131 -6.40 -21.92 5.62
CA VAL A 131 -7.48 -21.14 5.00
C VAL A 131 -6.88 -19.90 4.33
N CYS A 132 -7.07 -19.78 3.02
CA CYS A 132 -6.73 -18.56 2.29
C CYS A 132 -7.97 -17.67 2.19
N ALA A 133 -7.76 -16.35 2.26
CA ALA A 133 -8.78 -15.39 1.83
C ALA A 133 -9.16 -15.68 0.38
N ALA A 134 -10.46 -15.59 0.07
CA ALA A 134 -10.89 -15.63 -1.31
C ALA A 134 -10.26 -14.45 -2.06
N SER A 135 -9.87 -14.67 -3.29
CA SER A 135 -9.27 -13.65 -4.15
C SER A 135 -9.85 -13.79 -5.54
N LEU A 136 -10.71 -12.84 -5.92
CA LEU A 136 -11.30 -12.77 -7.25
C LEU A 136 -10.57 -11.71 -8.09
N PRO A 137 -10.00 -12.08 -9.26
CA PRO A 137 -9.33 -11.13 -10.15
C PRO A 137 -10.22 -9.95 -10.56
N THR A 138 -11.55 -10.16 -10.62
CA THR A 138 -12.53 -9.12 -10.90
C THR A 138 -12.49 -8.01 -9.86
N THR A 139 -12.54 -8.36 -8.59
CA THR A 139 -12.59 -7.39 -7.49
C THR A 139 -11.25 -6.68 -7.34
N MET A 140 -10.14 -7.42 -7.46
CA MET A 140 -8.79 -6.84 -7.47
C MET A 140 -8.61 -5.84 -8.62
N GLY A 141 -9.05 -6.19 -9.83
CA GLY A 141 -8.97 -5.31 -11.00
C GLY A 141 -9.81 -4.04 -10.84
N VAL A 142 -11.02 -4.16 -10.30
CA VAL A 142 -11.91 -3.01 -10.03
C VAL A 142 -11.30 -2.08 -8.99
N VAL A 143 -10.84 -2.61 -7.85
CA VAL A 143 -10.23 -1.80 -6.79
C VAL A 143 -8.94 -1.12 -7.27
N ALA A 144 -8.06 -1.85 -7.95
CA ALA A 144 -6.84 -1.28 -8.52
C ALA A 144 -7.14 -0.20 -9.56
N GLY A 145 -8.12 -0.42 -10.45
CA GLY A 145 -8.56 0.55 -11.44
C GLY A 145 -9.09 1.83 -10.80
N ILE A 146 -9.96 1.71 -9.80
CA ILE A 146 -10.50 2.89 -9.08
C ILE A 146 -9.40 3.60 -8.27
N LEU A 147 -8.47 2.86 -7.66
CA LEU A 147 -7.32 3.42 -6.95
C LEU A 147 -6.48 4.30 -7.88
N VAL A 148 -6.00 3.74 -8.99
CA VAL A 148 -5.17 4.47 -9.96
C VAL A 148 -5.94 5.63 -10.60
N GLN A 149 -7.24 5.44 -10.88
CA GLN A 149 -8.07 6.55 -11.36
C GLN A 149 -8.10 7.72 -10.38
N ASN A 150 -8.16 7.44 -9.07
CA ASN A 150 -8.14 8.49 -8.05
C ASN A 150 -6.75 9.13 -7.89
N VAL A 151 -5.67 8.35 -8.04
CA VAL A 151 -4.30 8.87 -8.11
C VAL A 151 -4.14 9.87 -9.26
N LEU A 152 -4.61 9.51 -10.45
CA LEU A 152 -4.51 10.38 -11.63
C LEU A 152 -5.31 11.67 -11.43
N LYS A 153 -6.54 11.59 -10.94
CA LYS A 153 -7.35 12.78 -10.61
C LYS A 153 -6.64 13.70 -9.62
N PHE A 154 -6.03 13.12 -8.59
CA PHE A 154 -5.32 13.86 -7.55
C PHE A 154 -4.05 14.55 -8.09
N LEU A 155 -3.18 13.83 -8.79
CA LEU A 155 -1.91 14.37 -9.29
C LEU A 155 -2.09 15.32 -10.48
N LEU A 156 -3.07 15.06 -11.34
CA LEU A 156 -3.32 15.84 -12.57
C LEU A 156 -4.43 16.89 -12.40
N ASN A 157 -5.02 17.01 -11.21
CA ASN A 157 -6.05 18.01 -10.87
C ASN A 157 -7.25 18.03 -11.84
N PHE A 158 -7.88 16.87 -12.09
CA PHE A 158 -9.11 16.78 -12.89
C PHE A 158 -10.19 15.93 -12.22
N GLY A 159 -11.44 16.08 -12.69
CA GLY A 159 -12.56 15.22 -12.29
C GLY A 159 -13.09 15.47 -10.88
N THR A 160 -13.32 16.75 -10.54
CA THR A 160 -14.07 17.20 -9.35
C THR A 160 -15.30 16.36 -9.09
#